data_AF-A0A7S0ZN80-F1
#
_entry.id   AF-A0A7S0ZN80-F1
#
_cell.length_a   1.000
_cell.length_b   1.000
_cell.length_c   1.000
_cell.angle_alpha   90.00
_cell.angle_beta   90.00
_cell.angle_gamma   90.00
#
_symmetry.space_group_name_H-M   'P 1'
#
loop_
_entity.id
_entity.type
_entity.pdbx_description
1 polymer ?
#
loop_
_entity_poly.entity_id
_entity_poly.type
_entity_poly.pdbx_seq_one_letter_code
_entity_poly.pdbx_strand_id
1 'polypeptide(L)'
;MVKYWLMPWLGYHFWMSTFTILHHTAPHIPFKPAEEWNAAKAQLSGTVHVDFPAWVEFLTHDISWHVPHHVSAKIPWYNLRKAHNSLRENWGEYMTECTFNWRVIKNVITHCHVYDKDVNYRPFDFAKEEPYLKFQRAVLPESM
;
A
#
# COMPACT_ATOMS: atom_id res chain seq x y z
N MET A 1 26.31 -4.65 18.59
CA MET A 1 25.76 -5.08 17.29
C MET A 1 24.25 -5.31 17.36
N VAL A 2 23.73 -6.27 18.13
CA VAL A 2 22.28 -6.58 18.13
C VAL A 2 21.38 -5.39 18.51
N LYS A 3 21.58 -4.79 19.70
CA LYS A 3 20.72 -3.70 20.21
C LYS A 3 20.74 -2.42 19.34
N TYR A 4 21.90 -2.04 18.83
CA TYR A 4 22.11 -0.73 18.20
C TYR A 4 22.12 -0.77 16.67
N TRP A 5 22.16 -1.96 16.08
CA TRP A 5 22.17 -2.13 14.63
C TRP A 5 21.04 -3.04 14.17
N LEU A 6 21.01 -4.30 14.64
CA LEU A 6 20.04 -5.28 14.15
C LEU A 6 18.59 -4.89 14.50
N MET A 7 18.34 -4.46 15.74
CA MET A 7 16.98 -4.10 16.17
C MET A 7 16.44 -2.86 15.45
N PRO A 8 17.18 -1.73 15.35
CA PRO A 8 16.75 -0.60 14.52
C PRO A 8 16.56 -0.96 13.05
N TRP A 9 17.45 -1.79 12.49
CA TRP A 9 17.36 -2.25 11.11
C TRP A 9 16.07 -3.05 10.87
N LEU A 10 15.76 -4.02 11.73
CA LEU A 10 14.51 -4.80 11.66
C LEU A 10 13.27 -3.91 11.79
N GLY A 11 13.27 -2.97 12.74
CA GLY A 11 12.15 -2.04 12.94
C GLY A 11 11.92 -1.15 11.72
N TYR A 12 12.98 -0.56 11.18
CA TYR A 12 12.90 0.27 9.97
C TYR A 12 12.39 -0.54 8.77
N HIS A 13 12.96 -1.71 8.52
CA HIS A 13 12.56 -2.55 7.40
C HIS A 13 11.14 -3.09 7.55
N PHE A 14 10.72 -3.44 8.76
CA PHE A 14 9.33 -3.83 9.03
C PHE A 14 8.37 -2.70 8.63
N TRP A 15 8.56 -1.49 9.16
CA TRP A 15 7.69 -0.36 8.87
C TRP A 15 7.71 0.04 7.40
N MET A 16 8.91 0.27 6.84
CA MET A 16 9.04 0.68 5.43
C MET A 16 8.46 -0.34 4.48
N SER A 17 8.78 -1.63 4.64
CA SER A 17 8.26 -2.66 3.74
C SER A 17 6.74 -2.80 3.87
N THR A 18 6.21 -2.73 5.10
CA THR A 18 4.77 -2.80 5.34
C THR A 18 4.05 -1.64 4.63
N PHE A 19 4.50 -0.41 4.82
CA PHE A 19 3.86 0.76 4.18
C PHE A 19 4.02 0.74 2.67
N THR A 20 5.21 0.47 2.15
CA THR A 20 5.42 0.41 0.70
C THR A 20 4.53 -0.64 0.05
N ILE A 21 4.42 -1.83 0.66
CA ILE A 21 3.54 -2.88 0.14
C ILE A 21 2.07 -2.44 0.20
N LEU A 22 1.59 -1.95 1.34
CA LEU A 22 0.18 -1.59 1.51
C LEU A 22 -0.23 -0.37 0.66
N HIS A 23 0.67 0.60 0.49
CA HIS A 23 0.42 1.79 -0.31
C HIS A 23 0.46 1.51 -1.81
N HIS A 24 1.30 0.57 -2.29
CA HIS A 24 1.50 0.39 -3.73
C HIS A 24 1.06 -0.98 -4.27
N THR A 25 0.38 -1.78 -3.45
CA THR A 25 -0.12 -3.10 -3.84
C THR A 25 -1.58 -3.26 -3.44
N ALA A 26 -2.47 -3.25 -4.42
CA ALA A 26 -3.87 -3.59 -4.23
C ALA A 26 -4.47 -4.14 -5.53
N PRO A 27 -5.46 -5.06 -5.46
CA PRO A 27 -5.99 -5.73 -6.66
C PRO A 27 -6.54 -4.79 -7.74
N HIS A 28 -7.02 -3.61 -7.33
CA HIS A 28 -7.64 -2.63 -8.21
C HIS A 28 -6.68 -1.51 -8.66
N ILE A 29 -5.42 -1.48 -8.19
CA ILE A 29 -4.43 -0.55 -8.72
C ILE A 29 -4.15 -0.93 -10.18
N PRO A 30 -4.39 -0.03 -11.15
CA PRO A 30 -4.31 -0.37 -12.55
C PRO A 30 -2.86 -0.39 -13.05
N PHE A 31 -2.45 -1.50 -13.66
CA PHE A 31 -1.28 -1.52 -14.53
C PHE A 31 -1.70 -1.15 -15.95
N LYS A 32 -1.11 -0.08 -16.49
CA LYS A 32 -1.46 0.43 -17.82
C LYS A 32 -0.31 0.28 -18.79
N PRO A 33 -0.57 -0.16 -20.04
CA PRO A 33 0.42 -0.11 -21.11
C PRO A 33 0.79 1.36 -21.39
N ALA A 34 1.95 1.58 -22.00
CA ALA A 34 2.51 2.91 -22.17
C ALA A 34 1.57 3.85 -22.94
N GLU A 35 0.82 3.32 -23.90
CA GLU A 35 -0.12 4.06 -24.75
C GLU A 35 -1.36 4.56 -23.99
N GLU A 36 -1.76 3.87 -22.92
CA GLU A 36 -2.88 4.26 -22.05
C GLU A 36 -2.43 5.02 -20.80
N TRP A 37 -1.11 5.13 -20.58
CA TRP A 37 -0.57 5.68 -19.35
C TRP A 37 -0.73 7.20 -19.30
N ASN A 38 -1.18 7.70 -18.16
CA ASN A 38 -1.32 9.12 -17.90
C ASN A 38 -0.66 9.47 -16.56
N ALA A 39 0.28 10.42 -16.59
CA ALA A 39 1.07 10.78 -15.42
C ALA A 39 0.22 11.26 -14.24
N ALA A 40 -0.76 12.13 -14.48
CA ALA A 40 -1.62 12.66 -13.42
C ALA A 40 -2.48 11.57 -12.78
N LYS A 41 -3.11 10.72 -13.61
CA LYS A 41 -3.88 9.58 -13.10
C LYS A 41 -3.00 8.61 -12.32
N ALA A 42 -1.82 8.27 -12.84
CA ALA A 42 -0.90 7.35 -12.18
C ALA A 42 -0.42 7.87 -10.81
N GLN A 43 -0.18 9.17 -10.67
CA GLN A 43 0.21 9.77 -9.39
C GLN A 43 -0.91 9.76 -8.35
N LEU A 44 -2.17 9.86 -8.78
CA LEU A 44 -3.35 9.87 -7.90
C LEU A 44 -3.85 8.47 -7.54
N SER A 45 -3.83 7.53 -8.50
CA SER A 45 -4.40 6.19 -8.35
C SER A 45 -3.37 5.11 -8.03
N GLY A 46 -2.08 5.40 -8.16
CA GLY A 46 -0.99 4.44 -7.93
C GLY A 46 -0.67 4.17 -6.46
N THR A 47 -1.37 4.87 -5.54
CA THR A 47 -1.10 4.82 -4.11
C THR A 47 -2.41 4.73 -3.34
N VAL A 48 -2.53 3.70 -2.50
CA VAL A 48 -3.59 3.52 -1.52
C VAL A 48 -3.29 4.37 -0.30
N HIS A 49 -4.20 5.28 0.03
CA HIS A 49 -4.26 5.89 1.35
C HIS A 49 -4.82 4.87 2.35
N VAL A 50 -3.99 4.41 3.28
CA VAL A 50 -4.40 3.44 4.29
C VAL A 50 -4.58 4.17 5.62
N ASP A 51 -5.80 4.31 6.12
CA ASP A 51 -6.06 4.95 7.41
C ASP A 51 -5.59 4.03 8.55
N PHE A 52 -4.42 4.35 9.14
CA PHE A 52 -3.86 3.62 10.28
C PHE A 52 -4.30 4.23 11.62
N PRO A 53 -4.21 3.47 12.73
CA PRO A 53 -4.41 4.02 14.06
C PRO A 53 -3.51 5.24 14.33
N ALA A 54 -4.04 6.26 15.02
CA ALA A 54 -3.37 7.54 15.22
C ALA A 54 -1.94 7.45 15.80
N TRP A 55 -1.65 6.44 16.63
CA TRP A 55 -0.31 6.24 17.18
C TRP A 55 0.71 5.81 16.11
N VAL A 56 0.27 5.07 15.08
CA VAL A 56 1.09 4.70 13.92
C VAL A 56 1.41 5.96 13.12
N GLU A 57 0.40 6.76 12.80
CA GLU A 57 0.56 8.03 12.08
C GLU A 57 1.55 8.97 12.80
N PHE A 58 1.43 9.08 14.12
CA PHE A 58 2.33 9.89 14.93
C PHE A 58 3.78 9.42 14.84
N LEU A 59 4.03 8.11 15.00
CA LEU A 59 5.38 7.56 14.92
C LEU A 59 5.99 7.64 13.52
N THR A 60 5.16 7.70 12.49
CA THR A 60 5.58 7.58 11.09
C THR A 60 5.42 8.87 10.31
N HIS A 61 5.11 9.97 11.01
CA HIS A 61 4.99 11.32 10.47
C HIS A 61 3.92 11.42 9.36
N ASP A 62 2.71 10.94 9.66
CA ASP A 62 1.56 10.97 8.74
C ASP A 62 1.83 10.21 7.43
N ILE A 63 2.50 9.05 7.50
CA ILE A 63 2.93 8.29 6.32
C ILE A 63 1.76 7.90 5.40
N SER A 64 0.54 7.73 5.93
CA SER A 64 -0.63 7.39 5.12
C SER A 64 -1.06 8.49 4.19
N TRP A 65 -0.73 9.73 4.54
CA TRP A 65 -1.06 10.93 3.77
C TRP A 65 -0.01 11.17 2.67
N HIS A 66 0.48 10.09 2.05
CA HIS A 66 1.60 10.15 1.11
C HIS A 66 1.22 10.60 -0.30
N VAL A 67 -0.04 10.38 -0.74
CA VAL A 67 -0.50 10.68 -2.11
C VAL A 67 -0.07 12.07 -2.61
N PRO A 68 -0.19 13.17 -1.83
CA PRO A 68 0.26 14.48 -2.25
C PRO A 68 1.75 14.57 -2.65
N HIS A 69 2.63 13.76 -2.06
CA HIS A 69 4.05 13.76 -2.44
C HIS A 69 4.30 13.21 -3.84
N HIS A 70 3.45 12.33 -4.36
CA HIS A 70 3.56 11.88 -5.75
C HIS A 70 3.22 12.99 -6.74
N VAL A 71 2.32 13.91 -6.34
CA VAL A 71 1.99 15.11 -7.12
C VAL A 71 3.09 16.16 -6.96
N SER A 72 3.59 16.37 -5.74
CA SER A 72 4.69 17.29 -5.46
C SER A 72 5.44 16.88 -4.20
N ALA A 73 6.64 16.34 -4.39
CA ALA A 73 7.55 15.98 -3.30
C ALA A 73 8.03 17.17 -2.45
N LYS A 74 7.73 18.41 -2.86
CA LYS A 74 8.06 19.64 -2.11
C LYS A 74 7.07 19.96 -0.99
N ILE A 75 5.91 19.28 -0.95
CA ILE A 75 4.92 19.50 0.11
C ILE A 75 5.51 18.97 1.42
N PRO A 76 5.62 19.80 2.47
CA PRO A 76 6.13 19.34 3.75
C PRO A 76 5.10 18.46 4.48
N TRP A 77 5.59 17.53 5.29
CA TRP A 77 4.76 16.50 5.94
C TRP A 77 3.57 17.06 6.74
N TYR A 78 3.77 18.16 7.46
CA TYR A 78 2.74 18.83 8.26
C TYR A 78 1.60 19.47 7.43
N ASN A 79 1.73 19.52 6.11
CA ASN A 79 0.69 19.97 5.19
C ASN A 79 0.03 18.83 4.41
N LEU A 80 0.44 17.56 4.59
CA LEU A 80 -0.07 16.45 3.81
C LEU A 80 -1.56 16.24 3.97
N ARG A 81 -2.08 16.32 5.20
CA ARG A 81 -3.52 16.20 5.46
C ARG A 81 -4.33 17.24 4.68
N LYS A 82 -3.86 18.49 4.67
CA LYS A 82 -4.50 19.59 3.93
C LYS A 82 -4.44 19.36 2.42
N ALA A 83 -3.27 18.97 1.92
CA ALA A 83 -3.07 18.71 0.49
C ALA A 83 -3.90 17.51 0.02
N HIS A 84 -3.93 16.43 0.80
CA HIS A 84 -4.73 15.24 0.52
C HIS A 84 -6.22 15.55 0.51
N ASN A 85 -6.72 16.34 1.46
CA ASN A 85 -8.12 16.76 1.46
C ASN A 85 -8.47 17.57 0.20
N SER A 86 -7.60 18.50 -0.20
CA SER A 86 -7.76 19.22 -1.46
C SER A 86 -7.77 18.28 -2.67
N LEU A 87 -6.88 17.27 -2.70
CA LEU A 87 -6.90 16.26 -3.76
C LEU A 87 -8.20 15.44 -3.75
N ARG A 88 -8.66 15.02 -2.58
CA ARG A 88 -9.89 14.25 -2.41
C ARG A 88 -11.12 15.02 -2.89
N GLU A 89 -11.21 16.30 -2.55
CA GLU A 89 -12.31 17.18 -2.95
C GLU A 89 -12.39 17.38 -4.46
N ASN A 90 -11.25 17.45 -5.16
CA ASN A 90 -11.20 17.80 -6.58
C ASN A 90 -11.06 16.57 -7.50
N TRP A 91 -10.42 15.50 -7.03
CA TRP A 91 -10.01 14.33 -7.81
C TRP A 91 -10.19 13.01 -7.06
N GLY A 92 -11.04 12.97 -6.04
CA GLY A 92 -11.27 11.77 -5.21
C GLY A 92 -11.69 10.53 -6.01
N GLU A 93 -12.29 10.69 -7.20
CA GLU A 93 -12.63 9.57 -8.08
C GLU A 93 -11.42 8.76 -8.58
N TYR A 94 -10.23 9.36 -8.60
CA TYR A 94 -8.98 8.70 -8.97
C TYR A 94 -8.18 8.20 -7.76
N MET A 95 -8.55 8.63 -6.56
CA MET A 95 -7.84 8.28 -5.34
C MET A 95 -8.35 6.97 -4.78
N THR A 96 -7.45 6.23 -4.17
CA THR A 96 -7.76 4.95 -3.53
C THR A 96 -7.56 5.09 -2.03
N GLU A 97 -8.58 4.76 -1.24
CA GLU A 97 -8.52 4.82 0.22
C GLU A 97 -9.08 3.54 0.86
N CYS A 98 -8.48 3.09 1.96
CA CYS A 98 -9.02 2.01 2.78
C CYS A 98 -8.62 2.21 4.25
N THR A 99 -9.36 1.58 5.16
CA THR A 99 -8.98 1.53 6.58
C THR A 99 -8.14 0.29 6.84
N PHE A 100 -7.04 0.45 7.58
CA PHE A 100 -6.18 -0.66 7.93
C PHE A 100 -6.95 -1.76 8.66
N ASN A 101 -6.78 -2.99 8.19
CA ASN A 101 -7.19 -4.19 8.89
C ASN A 101 -6.37 -5.38 8.38
N TRP A 102 -6.39 -6.49 9.13
CA TRP A 102 -5.62 -7.67 8.77
C TRP A 102 -6.05 -8.34 7.46
N ARG A 103 -7.30 -8.12 7.01
CA ARG A 103 -7.77 -8.60 5.70
C ARG A 103 -6.99 -7.95 4.57
N VAL A 104 -6.66 -6.66 4.68
CA VAL A 104 -5.87 -5.94 3.68
C VAL A 104 -4.48 -6.59 3.57
N ILE A 105 -3.79 -6.78 4.71
CA ILE A 105 -2.49 -7.46 4.73
C ILE A 105 -2.62 -8.85 4.11
N LYS A 106 -3.55 -9.68 4.59
CA LYS A 106 -3.76 -11.05 4.13
C LYS A 106 -3.96 -11.08 2.62
N ASN A 107 -4.83 -10.22 2.09
CA ASN A 107 -5.13 -10.16 0.66
C ASN A 107 -3.86 -9.85 -0.15
N VAL A 108 -3.11 -8.83 0.26
CA VAL A 108 -1.88 -8.43 -0.44
C VAL A 108 -0.85 -9.56 -0.45
N ILE A 109 -0.57 -10.18 0.71
CA ILE A 109 0.48 -11.20 0.84
C ILE A 109 0.07 -12.61 0.38
N THR A 110 -1.18 -12.81 -0.05
CA THR A 110 -1.64 -14.13 -0.53
C THR A 110 -2.21 -14.14 -1.93
N HIS A 111 -2.54 -12.96 -2.49
CA HIS A 111 -3.15 -12.82 -3.82
C HIS A 111 -2.37 -11.87 -4.74
N CYS A 112 -1.64 -10.89 -4.22
CA CYS A 112 -1.02 -9.83 -5.02
C CYS A 112 0.47 -10.11 -5.28
N HIS A 113 0.83 -11.20 -5.97
CA HIS A 113 2.24 -11.62 -6.11
C HIS A 113 2.87 -11.30 -7.46
N VAL A 114 2.22 -11.68 -8.55
CA VAL A 114 2.74 -11.45 -9.91
C VAL A 114 1.73 -10.70 -10.74
N TYR A 115 2.23 -9.83 -11.62
CA TYR A 115 1.40 -9.14 -12.58
C TYR A 115 0.69 -10.13 -13.51
N ASP A 116 -0.60 -9.87 -13.77
CA ASP A 116 -1.40 -10.54 -14.77
C ASP A 116 -2.23 -9.53 -15.56
N LYS A 117 -2.35 -9.73 -16.88
CA LYS A 117 -3.02 -8.78 -17.76
C LYS A 117 -4.52 -8.68 -17.50
N ASP A 118 -5.16 -9.78 -17.11
CA ASP A 118 -6.63 -9.85 -17.03
C ASP A 118 -7.14 -9.46 -15.63
N VAL A 119 -6.39 -9.83 -14.58
CA VAL A 119 -6.81 -9.65 -13.18
C VAL A 119 -5.88 -8.75 -12.35
N ASN A 120 -4.93 -8.06 -13.00
CA ASN A 120 -3.81 -7.28 -12.42
C ASN A 120 -2.80 -8.10 -11.62
N TYR A 121 -3.27 -8.96 -10.72
CA TYR A 121 -2.40 -9.81 -9.91
C TYR A 121 -2.87 -11.25 -9.87
N ARG A 122 -1.91 -12.18 -9.86
CA ARG A 122 -2.12 -13.59 -9.51
C ARG A 122 -1.24 -13.99 -8.33
N PRO A 123 -1.69 -14.95 -7.50
CA PRO A 123 -0.85 -15.54 -6.49
C PRO A 123 0.20 -16.46 -7.14
N PHE A 124 1.31 -16.75 -6.45
CA PHE A 124 2.38 -17.58 -6.99
C PHE A 124 1.94 -19.02 -7.30
N ASP A 125 0.95 -19.51 -6.56
CA ASP A 125 0.40 -20.85 -6.67
C ASP A 125 -0.84 -20.93 -7.58
N PHE A 126 -1.07 -19.93 -8.44
CA PHE A 126 -2.23 -19.91 -9.34
C PHE A 126 -2.29 -21.13 -10.27
N ALA A 127 -1.14 -21.65 -10.71
CA ALA A 127 -1.06 -22.80 -11.60
C ALA A 127 -1.13 -24.14 -10.84
N LYS A 128 -0.63 -24.17 -9.59
CA LYS A 128 -0.61 -25.34 -8.72
C LYS A 128 -0.54 -24.85 -7.27
N GLU A 129 -1.51 -25.29 -6.45
CA GLU A 129 -1.58 -24.91 -5.04
C GLU A 129 -0.30 -25.30 -4.29
N GLU A 130 0.29 -24.33 -3.59
CA GLU A 130 1.48 -24.51 -2.77
C GLU A 130 1.08 -24.71 -1.30
N PRO A 131 1.51 -25.80 -0.64
CA PRO A 131 1.08 -26.11 0.73
C PRO A 131 1.32 -24.98 1.73
N TYR A 132 2.42 -24.24 1.56
CA TYR A 132 2.76 -23.11 2.41
C TYR A 132 1.76 -21.94 2.27
N LEU A 133 1.41 -21.56 1.04
CA LEU A 133 0.43 -20.49 0.79
C LEU A 133 -0.97 -20.90 1.23
N LYS A 134 -1.35 -22.17 1.04
CA LYS A 134 -2.60 -22.72 1.59
C LYS A 134 -2.66 -22.59 3.11
N PHE A 135 -1.60 -23.00 3.80
CA PHE A 135 -1.51 -22.88 5.26
C PHE A 135 -1.59 -21.41 5.71
N GLN A 136 -0.85 -20.51 5.06
CA GLN A 136 -0.92 -19.09 5.35
C GLN A 136 -2.35 -18.54 5.21
N ARG A 137 -3.05 -18.85 4.10
CA ARG A 137 -4.45 -18.44 3.91
C ARG A 137 -5.38 -18.99 4.99
N ALA A 138 -5.12 -20.18 5.53
CA ALA A 138 -5.94 -20.77 6.58
C ALA A 138 -5.71 -20.14 7.97
N VAL A 139 -4.48 -19.70 8.27
CA VAL A 139 -4.10 -19.20 9.61
C VAL A 139 -4.23 -17.68 9.74
N LEU A 140 -4.04 -16.94 8.64
CA LEU A 140 -4.12 -15.48 8.69
C LEU A 140 -5.55 -15.01 8.96
N PRO A 141 -5.74 -14.04 9.88
CA PRO A 141 -7.06 -13.56 10.26
C PRO A 141 -7.78 -12.88 9.08
N GLU A 142 -9.07 -13.15 8.96
CA GLU A 142 -9.97 -12.52 7.96
C GLU A 142 -10.44 -11.12 8.37
N SER A 143 -10.40 -10.84 9.67
CA SER A 143 -10.70 -9.54 10.27
C SER A 143 -10.21 -9.53 11.73
N MET A 144 -9.99 -8.33 12.28
CA MET A 144 -9.98 -8.06 13.71
C MET A 144 -10.89 -6.86 13.94
#